data_AF-A0A2N1TRV9-F1
#
_entry.id   AF-A0A2N1TRV9-F1
#
_cell.length_a   1.000
_cell.length_b   1.000
_cell.length_c   1.000
_cell.angle_alpha   90.00
_cell.angle_beta   90.00
_cell.angle_gamma   90.00
#
_symmetry.space_group_name_H-M   'P 1'
#
loop_
_entity.id
_entity.type
_entity.pdbx_description
1 polymer ?
#
loop_
_entity_poly.entity_id
_entity_poly.type
_entity_poly.pdbx_seq_one_letter_code
_entity_poly.pdbx_strand_id
1 'polypeptide(L)'
;MKRSLVFCMCFCSLVLAAQQPGQRFPNRPRIFPRNQDRQDQVDQPDQSEARQGQQMMQNAFEMQLVDSNGDGVKSEQEIHEAVQRFLEQSRERSPQRFKRMMQRFDTDKDQQISRSEALAVYKDVTERLRQKQGEDGPRPGDGKISEQEIYAAIQANINNERVRNPQHYNMLMQRFDVDKDQIISFAEAMEMHRDHEKRMREQPEGSSPQEARQVSDNGLLKGIKIEGLNIGSGL
;
A
#
# COMPACT_ATOMS: atom_id res chain seq x y z
N MET A 1 -63.08 18.53 -7.32
CA MET A 1 -62.95 19.17 -5.99
C MET A 1 -61.49 19.53 -5.78
N LYS A 2 -61.19 20.83 -5.69
CA LYS A 2 -59.83 21.39 -5.56
C LYS A 2 -59.40 21.29 -4.09
N ARG A 3 -58.23 20.71 -3.80
CA ARG A 3 -57.59 20.79 -2.47
C ARG A 3 -56.27 21.53 -2.63
N SER A 4 -56.24 22.73 -2.06
CA SER A 4 -55.09 23.63 -1.94
C SER A 4 -54.44 23.51 -0.56
N LEU A 5 -53.12 23.73 -0.54
CA LEU A 5 -52.25 24.15 0.58
C LEU A 5 -52.17 23.20 1.80
N VAL A 6 -51.03 23.03 2.48
CA VAL A 6 -50.19 24.06 3.10
C VAL A 6 -48.72 23.59 3.16
N PHE A 7 -47.81 24.41 2.64
CA PHE A 7 -46.36 24.31 2.88
C PHE A 7 -46.06 24.90 4.26
N CYS A 8 -45.51 24.10 5.18
CA CYS A 8 -45.00 24.59 6.47
C CYS A 8 -43.47 24.62 6.41
N MET A 9 -42.93 25.79 6.08
CA MET A 9 -41.51 26.12 6.19
C MET A 9 -41.18 26.43 7.67
N CYS A 10 -40.66 25.46 8.39
CA CYS A 10 -40.12 25.69 9.73
C CYS A 10 -38.63 26.06 9.61
N PHE A 11 -38.38 27.37 9.55
CA PHE A 11 -37.08 27.96 9.84
C PHE A 11 -36.80 27.78 11.34
N CYS A 12 -35.89 26.86 11.70
CA CYS A 12 -35.33 26.79 13.05
C CYS A 12 -33.81 27.03 13.00
N SER A 13 -33.49 28.30 13.27
CA SER A 13 -32.47 28.73 14.22
C SER A 13 -31.02 28.32 13.97
N LEU A 14 -30.35 29.22 13.25
CA LEU A 14 -28.93 29.51 13.30
C LEU A 14 -28.48 29.71 14.78
N VAL A 15 -27.77 28.73 15.35
CA VAL A 15 -27.08 28.91 16.64
C VAL A 15 -25.67 29.43 16.34
N LEU A 16 -25.54 30.75 16.41
CA LEU A 16 -24.28 31.47 16.34
C LEU A 16 -23.59 31.38 17.72
N ALA A 17 -22.72 30.39 17.92
CA ALA A 17 -21.90 30.32 19.13
C ALA A 17 -20.78 31.36 19.04
N ALA A 18 -20.96 32.48 19.76
CA ALA A 18 -19.96 33.49 19.97
C ALA A 18 -18.79 32.92 20.78
N GLN A 19 -17.65 32.70 20.12
CA GLN A 19 -16.39 32.35 20.75
C GLN A 19 -15.78 33.62 21.35
N GLN A 20 -15.84 33.79 22.67
CA GLN A 20 -15.23 34.95 23.33
C GLN A 20 -13.69 34.84 23.31
N PRO A 21 -12.95 35.79 22.73
CA PRO A 21 -11.51 35.90 22.91
C PRO A 21 -11.21 36.68 24.19
N GLY A 22 -10.42 36.11 25.11
CA GLY A 22 -9.72 36.96 26.10
C GLY A 22 -9.72 36.56 27.57
N GLN A 23 -9.82 35.27 27.93
CA GLN A 23 -9.36 34.86 29.27
C GLN A 23 -7.83 34.71 29.26
N ARG A 24 -7.12 35.85 29.41
CA ARG A 24 -5.71 35.86 29.78
C ARG A 24 -5.60 35.36 31.21
N PHE A 25 -5.10 34.15 31.39
CA PHE A 25 -4.70 33.66 32.71
C PHE A 25 -3.55 34.54 33.24
N PRO A 26 -3.68 35.16 34.42
CA PRO A 26 -2.55 35.82 35.07
C PRO A 26 -1.49 34.77 35.40
N ASN A 27 -0.25 35.09 35.05
CA ASN A 27 0.97 34.37 35.42
C ASN A 27 0.88 33.78 36.84
N ARG A 28 0.51 32.50 36.94
CA ARG A 28 0.88 31.69 38.10
C ARG A 28 2.19 31.00 37.74
N PRO A 29 3.29 31.22 38.47
CA PRO A 29 4.47 30.40 38.30
C PRO A 29 4.06 28.94 38.55
N ARG A 30 4.19 28.11 37.52
CA ARG A 30 4.12 26.66 37.65
C ARG A 30 5.31 26.22 38.49
N ILE A 31 5.13 26.22 39.81
CA ILE A 31 5.98 25.48 40.75
C ILE A 31 5.48 24.04 40.67
N PHE A 32 5.93 23.30 39.65
CA PHE A 32 5.91 21.86 39.73
C PHE A 32 7.21 21.43 40.40
N PRO A 33 7.16 20.73 41.55
CA PRO A 33 8.35 20.09 42.09
C PRO A 33 8.90 19.16 41.02
N ARG A 34 10.14 19.45 40.64
CA ARG A 34 10.99 18.63 39.79
C ARG A 34 11.22 17.32 40.54
N ASN A 35 10.39 16.31 40.28
CA ASN A 35 10.70 14.93 40.62
C ASN A 35 11.85 14.48 39.71
N GLN A 36 13.07 14.90 40.06
CA GLN A 36 14.33 14.29 39.67
C GLN A 36 14.43 12.98 40.46
N ASP A 37 13.69 11.95 40.05
CA ASP A 37 13.92 10.55 40.43
C ASP A 37 12.87 9.69 39.71
N ARG A 38 13.13 9.39 38.44
CA ARG A 38 12.75 8.09 37.87
C ARG A 38 13.66 7.76 36.71
N GLN A 39 14.62 6.91 37.04
CA GLN A 39 15.50 6.16 36.16
C GLN A 39 14.71 5.13 35.34
N ASP A 40 13.72 5.58 34.59
CA ASP A 40 13.04 4.77 33.59
C ASP A 40 13.16 5.51 32.25
N GLN A 41 14.40 5.72 31.79
CA GLN A 41 14.65 5.78 30.35
C GLN A 41 14.32 4.39 29.81
N VAL A 42 13.03 4.13 29.63
CA VAL A 42 12.59 3.10 28.71
C VAL A 42 13.15 3.55 27.37
N ASP A 43 14.17 2.84 26.89
CA ASP A 43 14.76 3.01 25.57
C ASP A 43 13.63 3.16 24.56
N GLN A 44 13.30 4.41 24.20
CA GLN A 44 12.37 4.64 23.11
C GLN A 44 13.08 4.06 21.89
N PRO A 45 12.50 3.05 21.23
CA PRO A 45 13.12 2.47 20.05
C PRO A 45 13.41 3.61 19.10
N ASP A 46 14.70 3.79 18.81
CA ASP A 46 15.21 4.91 18.05
C ASP A 46 14.39 4.99 16.75
N GLN A 47 13.70 6.11 16.54
CA GLN A 47 12.81 6.30 15.39
C GLN A 47 13.56 6.11 14.05
N SER A 48 14.90 6.14 14.09
CA SER A 48 15.79 5.77 13.01
C SER A 48 15.58 4.33 12.52
N GLU A 49 15.31 3.36 13.41
CA GLU A 49 15.13 1.94 13.07
C GLU A 49 13.78 1.66 12.40
N ALA A 50 12.71 2.33 12.84
CA ALA A 50 11.38 2.18 12.24
C ALA A 50 11.34 2.72 10.80
N ARG A 51 11.94 3.90 10.55
CA ARG A 51 12.08 4.47 9.19
C ARG A 51 12.94 3.58 8.30
N GLN A 52 14.02 3.05 8.87
CA GLN A 52 14.89 2.07 8.23
C GLN A 52 14.18 0.76 7.89
N GLY A 53 13.19 0.35 8.70
CA GLY A 53 12.34 -0.81 8.46
C GLY A 53 11.37 -0.62 7.29
N GLN A 54 10.76 0.57 7.19
CA GLN A 54 9.87 0.91 6.07
C GLN A 54 10.61 0.96 4.73
N GLN A 55 11.83 1.52 4.70
CA GLN A 55 12.65 1.50 3.49
C GLN A 55 13.07 0.08 3.07
N MET A 56 13.30 -0.84 4.02
CA MET A 56 13.54 -2.24 3.68
C MET A 56 12.33 -2.86 2.99
N MET A 57 11.12 -2.56 3.46
CA MET A 57 9.92 -3.07 2.80
C MET A 57 9.81 -2.54 1.37
N GLN A 58 10.00 -1.25 1.14
CA GLN A 58 9.93 -0.68 -0.22
C GLN A 58 10.94 -1.34 -1.17
N ASN A 59 12.20 -1.44 -0.76
CA ASN A 59 13.23 -2.06 -1.60
C ASN A 59 13.05 -3.58 -1.76
N ALA A 60 12.50 -4.25 -0.76
CA ALA A 60 12.19 -5.68 -0.84
C ALA A 60 10.96 -5.96 -1.71
N PHE A 61 10.00 -5.05 -1.74
CA PHE A 61 8.89 -5.06 -2.70
C PHE A 61 9.41 -4.84 -4.13
N GLU A 62 10.37 -3.94 -4.34
CA GLU A 62 11.02 -3.79 -5.65
C GLU A 62 11.72 -5.09 -6.08
N MET A 63 12.37 -5.82 -5.16
CA MET A 63 12.93 -7.16 -5.45
C MET A 63 11.84 -8.20 -5.79
N GLN A 64 10.62 -8.06 -5.27
CA GLN A 64 9.51 -8.94 -5.63
C GLN A 64 8.92 -8.65 -7.01
N LEU A 65 9.21 -7.50 -7.61
CA LEU A 65 8.70 -7.10 -8.94
C LEU A 65 9.74 -7.31 -10.06
N VAL A 66 10.79 -8.07 -9.78
CA VAL A 66 11.89 -8.33 -10.73
C VAL A 66 11.43 -9.38 -11.74
N ASP A 67 10.69 -8.92 -12.74
CA ASP A 67 10.34 -9.61 -13.98
C ASP A 67 10.53 -8.56 -15.09
N SER A 68 11.76 -8.44 -15.59
CA SER A 68 12.15 -7.36 -16.49
C SER A 68 11.73 -7.64 -17.92
N ASN A 69 11.63 -8.92 -18.29
CA ASN A 69 11.18 -9.35 -19.62
C ASN A 69 9.66 -9.53 -19.70
N GLY A 70 8.95 -9.55 -18.56
CA GLY A 70 7.49 -9.64 -18.48
C GLY A 70 6.95 -11.04 -18.82
N ASP A 71 7.77 -12.08 -18.66
CA ASP A 71 7.37 -13.46 -18.96
C ASP A 71 6.69 -14.18 -17.77
N GLY A 72 6.62 -13.52 -16.61
CA GLY A 72 6.03 -14.05 -15.39
C GLY A 72 6.94 -15.01 -14.62
N VAL A 73 8.17 -15.25 -15.08
CA VAL A 73 9.15 -16.18 -14.49
C VAL A 73 10.47 -15.46 -14.22
N LYS A 74 10.80 -15.31 -12.94
CA LYS A 74 12.05 -14.65 -12.55
C LYS A 74 13.25 -15.53 -12.88
N SER A 75 14.04 -15.11 -13.86
CA SER A 75 15.30 -15.78 -14.19
C SER A 75 16.38 -15.47 -13.14
N GLU A 76 17.36 -16.36 -12.99
CA GLU A 76 18.50 -16.13 -12.08
C GLU A 76 19.29 -14.87 -12.44
N GLN A 77 19.33 -14.52 -13.74
CA GLN A 77 20.01 -13.32 -14.22
C GLN A 77 19.29 -12.06 -13.75
N GLU A 78 17.96 -11.99 -13.87
CA GLU A 78 17.20 -10.83 -13.41
C GLU A 78 17.30 -10.66 -11.89
N ILE A 79 17.26 -11.77 -11.14
CA ILE A 79 17.49 -11.75 -9.69
C ILE A 79 18.88 -11.19 -9.37
N HIS A 80 19.92 -11.64 -10.07
CA HIS A 80 21.29 -11.16 -9.88
C HIS A 80 21.42 -9.67 -10.16
N GLU A 81 20.89 -9.19 -11.28
CA GLU A 81 20.91 -7.77 -11.65
C GLU A 81 20.15 -6.90 -10.64
N ALA A 82 18.99 -7.36 -10.18
CA ALA A 82 18.20 -6.64 -9.17
C ALA A 82 18.91 -6.57 -7.81
N VAL A 83 19.54 -7.66 -7.38
CA VAL A 83 20.33 -7.68 -6.15
C VAL A 83 21.55 -6.77 -6.27
N GLN A 84 22.24 -6.74 -7.42
CA GLN A 84 23.34 -5.81 -7.64
C GLN A 84 22.89 -4.34 -7.52
N ARG A 85 21.81 -3.94 -8.20
CA ARG A 85 21.26 -2.58 -8.10
C ARG A 85 20.87 -2.23 -6.65
N PHE A 86 20.25 -3.17 -5.95
CA PHE A 86 19.88 -2.98 -4.54
C PHE A 86 21.12 -2.78 -3.64
N LEU A 87 22.21 -3.52 -3.90
CA LEU A 87 23.46 -3.40 -3.16
C LEU A 87 24.17 -2.07 -3.44
N GLU A 88 24.22 -1.64 -4.70
CA GLU A 88 24.76 -0.33 -5.09
C GLU A 88 24.01 0.81 -4.40
N GLN A 89 22.68 0.79 -4.46
CA GLN A 89 21.84 1.78 -3.78
C GLN A 89 22.04 1.73 -2.25
N SER A 90 22.19 0.53 -1.68
CA SER A 90 22.45 0.35 -0.24
C SER A 90 23.84 0.84 0.16
N ARG A 91 24.84 0.73 -0.71
CA ARG A 91 26.20 1.21 -0.47
C ARG A 91 26.23 2.73 -0.26
N GLU A 92 25.47 3.46 -1.06
CA GLU A 92 25.36 4.92 -0.97
C GLU A 92 24.49 5.35 0.22
N ARG A 93 23.32 4.74 0.37
CA ARG A 93 22.34 5.16 1.40
C ARG A 93 22.68 4.70 2.81
N SER A 94 23.27 3.52 2.96
CA SER A 94 23.52 2.90 4.25
C SER A 94 24.76 1.99 4.22
N PRO A 95 25.99 2.55 4.29
CA PRO A 95 27.23 1.78 4.16
C PRO A 95 27.37 0.69 5.25
N GLN A 96 26.81 0.92 6.43
CA GLN A 96 26.80 -0.07 7.52
C GLN A 96 25.92 -1.29 7.19
N ARG A 97 24.82 -1.11 6.45
CA ARG A 97 23.97 -2.22 5.99
C ARG A 97 24.60 -2.96 4.85
N PHE A 98 25.15 -2.22 3.88
CA PHE A 98 25.94 -2.80 2.81
C PHE A 98 27.04 -3.71 3.38
N LYS A 99 27.82 -3.21 4.35
CA LYS A 99 28.85 -4.01 5.04
C LYS A 99 28.29 -5.27 5.69
N ARG A 100 27.15 -5.19 6.38
CA ARG A 100 26.50 -6.36 7.00
C ARG A 100 25.99 -7.38 5.98
N MET A 101 25.47 -6.92 4.83
CA MET A 101 25.03 -7.81 3.76
C MET A 101 26.23 -8.50 3.11
N MET A 102 27.29 -7.78 2.77
CA MET A 102 28.51 -8.37 2.24
C MET A 102 29.07 -9.42 3.22
N GLN A 103 29.24 -9.07 4.50
CA GLN A 103 29.72 -10.04 5.51
C GLN A 103 28.89 -11.33 5.64
N ARG A 104 27.60 -11.28 5.28
CA ARG A 104 26.69 -12.41 5.42
C ARG A 104 26.59 -13.25 4.16
N PHE A 105 26.66 -12.64 2.98
CA PHE A 105 26.34 -13.30 1.72
C PHE A 105 27.53 -13.42 0.78
N ASP A 106 28.54 -12.55 0.86
CA ASP A 106 29.82 -12.68 0.15
C ASP A 106 30.69 -13.70 0.91
N THR A 107 30.55 -14.96 0.50
CA THR A 107 31.11 -16.12 1.20
C THR A 107 32.58 -16.32 0.85
N ASP A 108 32.95 -16.01 -0.39
CA ASP A 108 34.33 -16.11 -0.89
C ASP A 108 35.17 -14.85 -0.61
N LYS A 109 34.54 -13.76 -0.15
CA LYS A 109 35.15 -12.49 0.26
C LYS A 109 35.80 -11.74 -0.90
N ASP A 110 35.27 -11.90 -2.10
CA ASP A 110 35.74 -11.20 -3.30
C ASP A 110 35.19 -9.76 -3.42
N GLN A 111 34.36 -9.35 -2.46
CA GLN A 111 33.66 -8.06 -2.42
C GLN A 111 32.65 -7.87 -3.56
N GLN A 112 32.26 -8.95 -4.23
CA GLN A 112 31.20 -9.01 -5.20
C GLN A 112 30.16 -10.02 -4.71
N ILE A 113 29.02 -10.07 -5.40
CA ILE A 113 27.97 -11.06 -5.12
C ILE A 113 27.79 -11.84 -6.40
N SER A 114 28.16 -13.12 -6.33
CA SER A 114 27.94 -14.09 -7.39
C SER A 114 26.44 -14.35 -7.61
N ARG A 115 26.08 -15.01 -8.72
CA ARG A 115 24.67 -15.36 -9.00
C ARG A 115 24.06 -16.25 -7.90
N SER A 116 24.83 -17.22 -7.41
CA SER A 116 24.43 -18.10 -6.31
C SER A 116 24.17 -17.35 -5.01
N GLU A 117 25.02 -16.37 -4.69
CA GLU A 117 24.87 -15.55 -3.48
C GLU A 117 23.71 -14.56 -3.61
N ALA A 118 23.49 -13.99 -4.81
CA ALA A 118 22.32 -13.16 -5.07
C ALA A 118 21.01 -13.93 -4.87
N LEU A 119 20.96 -15.19 -5.30
CA LEU A 119 19.80 -16.05 -5.06
C LEU A 119 19.57 -16.29 -3.56
N ALA A 120 20.64 -16.41 -2.77
CA ALA A 120 20.55 -16.53 -1.32
C ALA A 120 20.03 -15.24 -0.65
N VAL A 121 20.49 -14.07 -1.11
CA VAL A 121 19.98 -12.76 -0.69
C VAL A 121 18.48 -12.66 -0.99
N TYR A 122 18.08 -12.98 -2.22
CA TYR A 122 16.68 -12.93 -2.65
C TYR A 122 15.78 -13.82 -1.78
N LYS A 123 16.21 -15.06 -1.49
CA LYS A 123 15.48 -15.99 -0.62
C LYS A 123 15.32 -15.43 0.80
N ASP A 124 16.40 -14.95 1.42
CA ASP A 124 16.36 -14.39 2.78
C ASP A 124 15.44 -13.16 2.86
N VAL A 125 15.51 -12.27 1.88
CA VAL A 125 14.64 -11.09 1.79
C VAL A 125 13.18 -11.51 1.65
N THR A 126 12.89 -12.45 0.75
CA THR A 126 11.53 -12.94 0.51
C THR A 126 10.96 -13.64 1.75
N GLU A 127 11.77 -14.42 2.44
CA GLU A 127 11.38 -15.09 3.68
C GLU A 127 11.10 -14.09 4.81
N ARG A 128 11.95 -13.07 4.98
CA ARG A 128 11.71 -11.99 5.97
C ARG A 128 10.46 -11.19 5.65
N LEU A 129 10.18 -10.95 4.37
CA LEU A 129 8.93 -10.34 3.94
C LEU A 129 7.74 -11.20 4.30
N ARG A 130 7.80 -12.51 4.04
CA ARG A 130 6.75 -13.47 4.47
C ARG A 130 6.55 -13.45 5.98
N GLN A 131 7.62 -13.53 6.76
CA GLN A 131 7.54 -13.48 8.23
C GLN A 131 6.92 -12.17 8.74
N LYS A 132 7.20 -11.04 8.08
CA LYS A 132 6.61 -9.73 8.44
C LYS A 132 5.17 -9.57 8.00
N GLN A 133 4.79 -10.16 6.86
CA GLN A 133 3.43 -10.10 6.34
C GLN A 133 2.47 -11.08 7.05
N GLY A 134 3.00 -11.95 7.91
CA GLY A 134 2.24 -13.02 8.55
C GLY A 134 2.07 -14.23 7.61
N GLU A 135 1.66 -15.37 8.18
CA GLU A 135 1.41 -16.61 7.43
C GLU A 135 0.32 -16.48 6.35
N ASP A 136 -0.51 -15.43 6.45
CA ASP A 136 -1.61 -15.11 5.54
C ASP A 136 -1.20 -14.18 4.38
N GLY A 137 0.09 -13.83 4.27
CA GLY A 137 0.59 -13.06 3.13
C GLY A 137 0.42 -13.82 1.81
N PRO A 138 0.15 -13.11 0.69
CA PRO A 138 0.01 -13.73 -0.63
C PRO A 138 1.21 -14.63 -0.91
N ARG A 139 0.95 -15.89 -1.28
CA ARG A 139 2.02 -16.87 -1.49
C ARG A 139 2.55 -16.64 -2.89
N PRO A 140 3.78 -16.12 -3.07
CA PRO A 140 4.39 -16.16 -4.39
C PRO A 140 4.63 -17.63 -4.74
N GLY A 141 3.87 -18.20 -5.68
CA GLY A 141 4.22 -19.52 -6.19
C GLY A 141 3.16 -20.40 -6.84
N ASP A 142 2.44 -19.90 -7.84
CA ASP A 142 2.05 -20.70 -9.03
C ASP A 142 1.77 -19.85 -10.29
N GLY A 143 1.97 -18.52 -10.22
CA GLY A 143 1.62 -17.60 -11.30
C GLY A 143 0.11 -17.35 -11.45
N LYS A 144 -0.73 -17.91 -10.58
CA LYS A 144 -2.16 -17.67 -10.53
C LYS A 144 -2.47 -16.92 -9.25
N ILE A 145 -3.17 -15.80 -9.39
CA ILE A 145 -3.68 -15.08 -8.25
C ILE A 145 -4.93 -15.83 -7.78
N SER A 146 -4.88 -16.38 -6.57
CA SER A 146 -6.06 -17.02 -5.98
C SER A 146 -7.16 -15.98 -5.72
N GLU A 147 -8.42 -16.40 -5.70
CA GLU A 147 -9.53 -15.48 -5.42
C GLU A 147 -9.40 -14.83 -4.03
N GLN A 148 -8.80 -15.53 -3.07
CA GLN A 148 -8.51 -15.01 -1.74
C GLN A 148 -7.48 -13.87 -1.77
N GLU A 149 -6.47 -13.95 -2.64
CA GLU A 149 -5.47 -12.89 -2.81
C GLU A 149 -6.08 -11.66 -3.50
N ILE A 150 -6.96 -11.87 -4.49
CA ILE A 150 -7.74 -10.79 -5.12
C ILE A 150 -8.59 -10.09 -4.06
N TYR A 151 -9.29 -10.86 -3.23
CA TYR A 151 -10.12 -10.32 -2.15
C TYR A 151 -9.30 -9.50 -1.15
N ALA A 152 -8.17 -10.04 -0.67
CA ALA A 152 -7.29 -9.35 0.26
C ALA A 152 -6.74 -8.05 -0.34
N ALA A 153 -6.35 -8.06 -1.62
CA ALA A 153 -5.87 -6.87 -2.32
C ALA A 153 -6.96 -5.80 -2.45
N ILE A 154 -8.19 -6.20 -2.77
CA ILE A 154 -9.34 -5.29 -2.87
C ILE A 154 -9.66 -4.69 -1.50
N GLN A 155 -9.72 -5.49 -0.44
CA GLN A 155 -9.95 -4.98 0.92
C GLN A 155 -8.87 -3.99 1.37
N ALA A 156 -7.59 -4.31 1.12
CA ALA A 156 -6.49 -3.42 1.44
C ALA A 156 -6.63 -2.07 0.70
N ASN A 157 -6.99 -2.10 -0.58
CA ASN A 157 -7.20 -0.90 -1.38
C ASN A 157 -8.40 -0.07 -0.89
N ILE A 158 -9.55 -0.71 -0.60
CA ILE A 158 -10.74 -0.04 -0.07
C ILE A 158 -10.43 0.67 1.25
N ASN A 159 -9.74 -0.02 2.17
CA ASN A 159 -9.34 0.56 3.45
C ASN A 159 -8.41 1.77 3.28
N ASN A 160 -7.50 1.72 2.31
CA ASN A 160 -6.61 2.83 1.98
C ASN A 160 -7.37 4.00 1.35
N GLU A 161 -8.25 3.73 0.38
CA GLU A 161 -9.10 4.74 -0.29
C GLU A 161 -10.04 5.43 0.70
N ARG A 162 -10.54 4.72 1.72
CA ARG A 162 -11.35 5.32 2.79
C ARG A 162 -10.63 6.48 3.48
N VAL A 163 -9.32 6.37 3.67
CA VAL A 163 -8.49 7.40 4.31
C VAL A 163 -8.02 8.43 3.29
N ARG A 164 -7.58 7.98 2.11
CA ARG A 164 -6.91 8.81 1.11
C ARG A 164 -7.89 9.64 0.27
N ASN A 165 -9.02 9.06 -0.12
CA ASN A 165 -10.02 9.69 -0.97
C ASN A 165 -11.45 9.22 -0.60
N PRO A 166 -12.07 9.83 0.42
CA PRO A 166 -13.38 9.43 0.91
C PRO A 166 -14.50 9.53 -0.13
N GLN A 167 -14.39 10.46 -1.09
CA GLN A 167 -15.38 10.60 -2.17
C GLN A 167 -15.37 9.36 -3.07
N HIS A 168 -14.17 8.89 -3.41
CA HIS A 168 -14.00 7.71 -4.24
C HIS A 168 -14.42 6.43 -3.50
N TYR A 169 -14.08 6.30 -2.21
CA TYR A 169 -14.59 5.24 -1.35
C TYR A 169 -16.13 5.19 -1.36
N ASN A 170 -16.81 6.34 -1.21
CA ASN A 170 -18.27 6.39 -1.24
C ASN A 170 -18.85 5.95 -2.59
N MET A 171 -18.19 6.27 -3.70
CA MET A 171 -18.59 5.78 -5.03
C MET A 171 -18.45 4.26 -5.15
N LEU A 172 -17.37 3.69 -4.60
CA LEU A 172 -17.17 2.24 -4.55
C LEU A 172 -18.29 1.56 -3.75
N MET A 173 -18.59 2.06 -2.55
CA MET A 173 -19.66 1.51 -1.71
C MET A 173 -21.01 1.61 -2.43
N GLN A 174 -21.38 2.78 -2.95
CA GLN A 174 -22.67 2.93 -3.66
C GLN A 174 -22.87 1.97 -4.82
N ARG A 175 -21.79 1.53 -5.46
CA ARG A 175 -21.83 0.67 -6.64
C ARG A 175 -21.79 -0.82 -6.31
N PHE A 176 -21.00 -1.21 -5.32
CA PHE A 176 -20.70 -2.62 -5.06
C PHE A 176 -21.19 -3.13 -3.70
N ASP A 177 -21.48 -2.25 -2.74
CA ASP A 177 -22.08 -2.61 -1.44
C ASP A 177 -23.61 -2.68 -1.59
N VAL A 178 -24.10 -3.84 -2.03
CA VAL A 178 -25.52 -4.03 -2.43
C VAL A 178 -26.42 -4.04 -1.19
N ASP A 179 -25.94 -4.62 -0.10
CA ASP A 179 -26.69 -4.73 1.16
C ASP A 179 -26.50 -3.52 2.09
N LYS A 180 -25.55 -2.62 1.78
CA LYS A 180 -25.30 -1.33 2.46
C LYS A 180 -24.81 -1.49 3.89
N ASP A 181 -24.08 -2.56 4.17
CA ASP A 181 -23.50 -2.80 5.49
C ASP A 181 -22.13 -2.12 5.67
N GLN A 182 -21.64 -1.43 4.63
CA GLN A 182 -20.34 -0.76 4.56
C GLN A 182 -19.13 -1.72 4.64
N ILE A 183 -19.35 -3.01 4.35
CA ILE A 183 -18.35 -4.07 4.34
C ILE A 183 -18.46 -4.79 2.98
N ILE A 184 -17.46 -4.58 2.12
CA ILE A 184 -17.42 -5.32 0.85
C ILE A 184 -17.18 -6.80 1.13
N SER A 185 -18.21 -7.59 0.89
CA SER A 185 -18.19 -9.05 0.99
C SER A 185 -17.30 -9.66 -0.09
N PHE A 186 -16.96 -10.94 0.07
CA PHE A 186 -16.15 -11.66 -0.92
C PHE A 186 -16.78 -11.66 -2.31
N ALA A 187 -18.10 -11.86 -2.39
CA ALA A 187 -18.82 -11.88 -3.67
C ALA A 187 -18.77 -10.51 -4.38
N GLU A 188 -18.97 -9.42 -3.64
CA GLU A 188 -18.93 -8.05 -4.16
C GLU A 188 -17.52 -7.64 -4.59
N ALA A 189 -16.49 -8.07 -3.86
CA ALA A 189 -15.10 -7.87 -4.26
C ALA A 189 -14.77 -8.61 -5.57
N MET A 190 -15.25 -9.84 -5.74
CA MET A 190 -15.05 -10.56 -7.01
C MET A 190 -15.82 -9.91 -8.17
N GLU A 191 -16.98 -9.30 -7.90
CA GLU A 191 -17.68 -8.48 -8.88
C GLU A 191 -16.90 -7.22 -9.27
N MET A 192 -16.30 -6.53 -8.29
CA MET A 192 -15.39 -5.40 -8.56
C MET A 192 -14.23 -5.79 -9.47
N HIS A 193 -13.63 -6.97 -9.22
CA HIS A 193 -12.54 -7.49 -10.04
C HIS A 193 -13.01 -7.77 -11.47
N ARG A 194 -14.13 -8.47 -11.66
CA ARG A 194 -14.70 -8.76 -12.99
C ARG A 194 -15.06 -7.48 -13.75
N ASP A 195 -15.66 -6.49 -13.09
CA ASP A 195 -15.97 -5.19 -13.70
C ASP A 195 -14.70 -4.43 -14.10
N HIS A 196 -13.62 -4.58 -13.34
CA HIS A 196 -12.32 -4.02 -13.72
C HIS A 196 -11.73 -4.72 -14.93
N GLU A 197 -11.65 -6.06 -14.92
CA GLU A 197 -11.13 -6.83 -16.06
C GLU A 197 -11.90 -6.54 -17.34
N LYS A 198 -13.24 -6.47 -17.26
CA LYS A 198 -14.08 -6.11 -18.40
C LYS A 198 -13.71 -4.75 -18.98
N ARG A 199 -13.54 -3.72 -18.13
CA ARG A 199 -13.12 -2.39 -18.58
C ARG A 199 -11.71 -2.36 -19.16
N MET A 200 -10.81 -3.20 -18.66
CA MET A 200 -9.47 -3.33 -19.23
C MET A 200 -9.50 -3.98 -20.61
N ARG A 201 -10.38 -4.96 -20.84
CA ARG A 201 -10.58 -5.59 -22.16
C ARG A 201 -11.29 -4.69 -23.17
N GLU A 202 -12.22 -3.86 -22.70
CA GLU A 202 -13.00 -2.96 -23.54
C GLU A 202 -12.26 -1.65 -23.88
N GLN A 203 -11.04 -1.43 -23.37
CA GLN A 203 -10.24 -0.27 -23.79
C GLN A 203 -9.84 -0.45 -25.26
N PRO A 204 -10.26 0.48 -26.15
CA PRO A 204 -9.92 0.38 -27.56
C PRO A 204 -8.41 0.51 -27.71
N GLU A 205 -7.78 -0.50 -28.31
CA GLU A 205 -6.37 -0.46 -28.69
C GLU A 205 -6.15 0.69 -29.68
N GLY A 206 -5.79 1.87 -29.17
CA GLY A 206 -5.64 3.08 -29.98
C GLY A 206 -6.07 4.37 -29.28
N SER A 207 -6.76 4.33 -28.14
CA SER A 207 -6.99 5.54 -27.36
C SER A 207 -5.66 6.07 -26.84
N SER A 208 -5.30 7.28 -27.25
CA SER A 208 -4.06 7.92 -26.84
C SER A 208 -3.95 7.97 -25.30
N PRO A 209 -2.75 7.90 -24.70
CA PRO A 209 -2.58 8.00 -23.24
C PRO A 209 -3.16 9.27 -22.62
N GLN A 210 -3.49 10.28 -23.44
CA GLN A 210 -4.16 11.51 -23.02
C GLN A 210 -5.69 11.39 -23.02
N GLU A 211 -6.28 10.63 -23.94
CA GLU A 211 -7.73 10.34 -23.95
C GLU A 211 -8.10 9.26 -22.91
N ALA A 212 -7.22 8.28 -22.69
CA ALA A 212 -7.36 7.31 -21.61
C ALA A 212 -7.40 8.00 -20.22
N ARG A 213 -6.79 9.18 -20.08
CA ARG A 213 -6.86 9.96 -18.83
C ARG A 213 -8.26 10.48 -18.55
N GLN A 214 -8.98 10.99 -19.56
CA GLN A 214 -10.34 11.53 -19.37
C GLN A 214 -11.38 10.46 -19.04
N VAL A 215 -11.25 9.24 -19.57
CA VAL A 215 -12.17 8.13 -19.23
C VAL A 215 -11.81 7.49 -17.88
N SER A 216 -10.55 7.58 -17.46
CA SER A 216 -10.07 7.08 -16.15
C SER A 216 -10.41 7.98 -14.96
N ASP A 217 -11.00 9.15 -15.17
CA ASP A 217 -11.37 10.07 -14.08
C ASP A 217 -12.56 9.58 -13.26
N ASN A 218 -13.16 8.44 -13.63
CA ASN A 218 -14.03 7.64 -12.76
C ASN A 218 -13.27 6.68 -11.81
N GLY A 219 -11.95 6.82 -11.68
CA GLY A 219 -11.18 6.59 -10.45
C GLY A 219 -10.97 5.15 -9.95
N LEU A 220 -11.73 4.15 -10.41
CA LEU A 220 -11.96 2.91 -9.64
C LEU A 220 -10.70 2.19 -9.13
N LEU A 221 -9.62 2.15 -9.92
CA LEU A 221 -8.39 1.42 -9.60
C LEU A 221 -7.12 2.14 -10.13
N LYS A 222 -7.04 3.47 -9.99
CA LYS A 222 -5.78 4.20 -10.26
C LYS A 222 -4.72 3.81 -9.24
N GLY A 223 -3.95 2.76 -9.51
CA GLY A 223 -2.74 2.43 -8.75
C GLY A 223 -2.50 0.94 -8.47
N ILE A 224 -3.48 0.05 -8.66
CA ILE A 224 -3.20 -1.38 -8.64
C ILE A 224 -2.80 -1.80 -10.05
N LYS A 225 -1.55 -1.50 -10.42
CA LYS A 225 -0.93 -2.11 -11.58
C LYS A 225 -0.56 -3.52 -11.14
N ILE A 226 -1.43 -4.50 -11.39
CA ILE A 226 -1.04 -5.92 -11.30
C ILE A 226 -0.22 -6.20 -12.57
N GLU A 227 1.01 -5.71 -12.59
CA GLU A 227 1.97 -6.06 -13.64
C GLU A 227 2.27 -7.56 -13.48
N GLY A 228 1.93 -8.36 -14.49
CA GLY A 228 2.09 -9.83 -14.48
C GLY A 228 0.86 -10.65 -14.90
N LEU A 229 -0.30 -10.04 -15.16
CA LEU A 229 -1.49 -10.74 -15.64
C LEU A 229 -1.48 -10.94 -17.17
N ASN A 230 -0.80 -11.98 -17.64
CA ASN A 230 -1.06 -12.55 -18.96
C ASN A 230 -2.03 -13.74 -18.79
N ILE A 231 -3.30 -13.47 -18.46
CA ILE A 231 -4.35 -14.50 -18.43
C ILE A 231 -4.84 -14.73 -19.85
N GLY A 232 -3.99 -15.38 -20.66
CA GLY A 232 -4.43 -15.98 -21.91
C GLY A 232 -5.55 -16.96 -21.60
N SER A 233 -6.77 -16.61 -21.99
CA SER A 233 -7.94 -17.50 -21.94
C SER A 233 -7.74 -18.57 -23.02
N GLY A 234 -6.93 -19.59 -22.73
CA GLY A 234 -6.80 -20.77 -23.58
C GLY A 234 -8.10 -21.57 -23.53
N LEU A 235 -8.96 -21.34 -24.52
CA LEU A 235 -9.97 -22.29 -24.99
C LEU A 235 -9.36 -23.14 -26.11
#